data_AF-A0AAW6XGW6-F1
#
_entry.id   AF-A0AAW6XGW6-F1
#
_cell.length_a   1.000
_cell.length_b   1.000
_cell.length_c   1.000
_cell.angle_alpha   90.00
_cell.angle_beta   90.00
_cell.angle_gamma   90.00
#
_symmetry.space_group_name_H-M   'P 1'
#
loop_
_entity.id
_entity.type
_entity.pdbx_description
1 polymer ?
#
loop_
_entity_poly.entity_id
_entity_poly.type
_entity_poly.pdbx_seq_one_letter_code
_entity_poly.pdbx_strand_id
1 'polypeptide(L)' 'GKGAKALRGKGELTLAFSAPVGDRSLALRAEYRVKQLTKRQKERLVAEGAGFAELLSSLQTPKIKSD' A
#
# COMPACT_ATOMS: atom_id res chain seq x y z
N GLY A 1 7.57 -11.29 19.74
CA GLY A 1 7.61 -9.84 19.41
C GLY A 1 6.67 -9.54 18.27
N LYS A 2 6.09 -8.33 18.24
CA LYS A 2 4.99 -7.89 17.33
C LYS A 2 5.43 -7.52 15.89
N GLY A 3 6.68 -7.77 15.50
CA GLY A 3 7.25 -7.37 14.20
C GLY A 3 7.17 -8.46 13.12
N ALA A 4 7.20 -8.05 11.84
CA ALA A 4 7.17 -8.97 10.70
C ALA A 4 8.43 -9.88 10.66
N LYS A 5 8.22 -11.19 10.50
CA LYS A 5 9.30 -12.20 10.47
C LYS A 5 10.36 -11.93 9.39
N ALA A 6 9.94 -11.39 8.24
CA ALA A 6 10.81 -11.11 7.10
C ALA A 6 11.82 -9.97 7.33
N LEU A 7 11.61 -9.14 8.35
CA LEU A 7 12.49 -8.01 8.67
C LEU A 7 13.63 -8.39 9.63
N ARG A 8 13.61 -9.62 10.19
CA ARG A 8 14.65 -10.08 11.10
C ARG A 8 16.01 -10.11 10.39
N GLY A 9 17.02 -9.48 10.99
CA GLY A 9 18.38 -9.43 10.44
C GLY A 9 18.58 -8.51 9.23
N LYS A 10 17.62 -7.63 8.90
CA LYS A 10 17.72 -6.69 7.77
C LYS A 10 18.43 -5.36 8.09
N GLY A 11 19.04 -5.24 9.27
CA GLY A 11 19.72 -4.01 9.71
C GLY A 11 18.73 -2.87 10.02
N GLU A 12 19.24 -1.65 10.04
CA GLU A 12 18.41 -0.45 10.19
C GLU A 12 17.56 -0.21 8.93
N LEU A 13 16.28 0.10 9.13
CA LEU A 13 15.33 0.35 8.07
C LEU A 13 14.76 1.76 8.19
N THR A 14 14.72 2.48 7.08
CA THR A 14 14.08 3.81 6.99
C THR A 14 12.72 3.69 6.31
N LEU A 15 11.71 4.35 6.86
CA LEU A 15 10.39 4.43 6.24
C LEU A 15 10.46 5.33 4.99
N ALA A 16 10.34 4.74 3.80
CA ALA A 16 10.43 5.47 2.54
C ALA A 16 9.08 6.02 2.04
N PHE A 17 7.96 5.44 2.46
CA PHE A 17 6.63 5.84 1.99
C PHE A 17 5.56 5.53 3.04
N SER A 18 4.62 6.46 3.21
CA SER A 18 3.42 6.28 4.03
C SER A 18 2.29 7.15 3.49
N ALA A 19 1.07 6.61 3.47
CA ALA A 19 -0.10 7.35 3.05
C ALA A 19 -1.37 6.84 3.76
N PRO A 20 -2.35 7.73 4.02
CA PRO A 20 -3.65 7.31 4.51
C PRO A 20 -4.43 6.57 3.42
N VAL A 21 -5.15 5.50 3.80
CA VAL A 21 -5.91 4.64 2.86
C VAL A 21 -7.42 4.63 3.14
N GLY A 22 -7.85 5.03 4.34
CA GLY A 22 -9.26 5.00 4.73
C GLY A 22 -9.60 3.76 5.55
N ASP A 23 -10.56 2.96 5.09
CA ASP A 23 -11.05 1.80 5.84
C ASP A 23 -10.14 0.55 5.74
N ARG A 24 -10.42 -0.44 6.61
CA ARG A 24 -9.66 -1.69 6.68
C ARG A 24 -9.72 -2.51 5.38
N SER A 25 -10.86 -2.50 4.68
CA SER A 25 -11.05 -3.29 3.46
C SER A 25 -10.20 -2.71 2.32
N LEU A 26 -10.25 -1.39 2.15
CA LEU A 26 -9.45 -0.68 1.16
C LEU A 26 -7.95 -0.79 1.48
N ALA A 27 -7.56 -0.72 2.76
CA ALA A 27 -6.18 -0.93 3.20
C ALA A 27 -5.65 -2.32 2.82
N LEU A 28 -6.42 -3.39 3.06
CA LEU A 28 -6.01 -4.75 2.71
C LEU A 28 -5.87 -4.95 1.19
N ARG A 29 -6.77 -4.37 0.39
CA ARG A 29 -6.70 -4.41 -1.08
C ARG A 29 -5.49 -3.64 -1.60
N ALA A 30 -5.25 -2.45 -1.06
CA ALA A 30 -4.09 -1.63 -1.43
C ALA A 30 -2.78 -2.35 -1.07
N GLU A 31 -2.69 -2.95 0.12
CA GLU A 31 -1.53 -3.74 0.54
C GLU A 31 -1.26 -4.91 -0.42
N TYR A 32 -2.29 -5.67 -0.76
CA TYR A 32 -2.17 -6.77 -1.72
C TYR A 32 -1.67 -6.28 -3.08
N ARG A 33 -2.23 -5.18 -3.60
CA ARG A 33 -1.83 -4.62 -4.89
C ARG A 33 -0.39 -4.13 -4.87
N VAL A 34 0.03 -3.42 -3.82
CA VAL A 34 1.41 -2.94 -3.64
C VAL A 34 2.39 -4.12 -3.54
N LYS A 35 2.04 -5.21 -2.86
CA LYS A 35 2.90 -6.41 -2.79
C LYS A 35 3.20 -7.01 -4.15
N GLN A 36 2.24 -6.98 -5.08
CA GLN A 36 2.36 -7.48 -6.45
C GLN A 36 3.15 -6.53 -7.39
N LEU A 37 3.41 -5.29 -6.99
CA LEU A 37 4.20 -4.38 -7.80
C LEU A 37 5.67 -4.82 -7.89
N THR A 38 6.24 -4.64 -9.08
CA THR A 38 7.67 -4.81 -9.32
C THR A 38 8.48 -3.77 -8.53
N LYS A 39 9.79 -4.01 -8.34
CA LYS A 39 10.69 -3.07 -7.67
C LYS A 39 10.61 -1.67 -8.30
N ARG A 40 10.69 -1.59 -9.63
CA ARG A 40 10.60 -0.32 -10.39
C ARG A 40 9.29 0.43 -10.15
N GLN A 41 8.16 -0.28 -10.06
CA GLN A 41 6.88 0.35 -9.78
C GLN A 41 6.80 0.87 -8.34
N LYS A 42 7.36 0.15 -7.37
CA LYS A 42 7.45 0.62 -5.98
C LYS A 42 8.34 1.85 -5.85
N GLU A 43 9.47 1.88 -6.55
CA GLU A 43 10.36 3.05 -6.57
C GLU A 43 9.66 4.28 -7.16
N ARG A 44 8.86 4.10 -8.22
CA ARG A 44 8.02 5.20 -8.75
C ARG A 44 7.00 5.69 -7.74
N LEU A 45 6.33 4.80 -7.00
CA LEU A 45 5.40 5.23 -5.94
C LEU A 45 6.09 6.06 -4.86
N VAL A 46 7.31 5.69 -4.47
CA VAL A 46 8.12 6.43 -3.48
C VAL A 46 8.55 7.79 -4.03
N ALA A 47 8.99 7.86 -5.29
CA ALA A 47 9.53 9.08 -5.89
C ALA A 47 8.45 10.09 -6.30
N GLU A 48 7.33 9.62 -6.85
CA GLU A 48 6.33 10.47 -7.49
C GLU A 48 5.13 10.74 -6.58
N GLY A 49 4.81 9.86 -5.62
CA GLY A 49 3.69 9.97 -4.67
C GLY A 49 2.28 9.89 -5.29
N ALA A 50 2.10 10.42 -6.51
CA ALA A 50 0.83 10.54 -7.22
C ALA A 50 0.23 9.19 -7.61
N GLY A 51 1.06 8.21 -8.00
CA GLY A 51 0.57 6.89 -8.43
C GLY A 51 -0.16 6.11 -7.34
N PHE A 52 0.00 6.47 -6.06
CA PHE A 52 -0.73 5.81 -4.98
C PHE A 52 -2.19 6.28 -4.90
N ALA A 53 -2.46 7.57 -5.12
CA ALA A 53 -3.83 8.09 -5.13
C ALA A 53 -4.64 7.45 -6.26
N GLU A 54 -4.07 7.35 -7.46
CA GLU A 54 -4.69 6.66 -8.60
C GLU A 54 -4.96 5.18 -8.30
N LEU A 55 -4.01 4.49 -7.66
CA LEU A 55 -4.19 3.11 -7.21
C LEU A 55 -5.35 3.00 -6.23
N LEU A 56 -5.46 3.91 -5.24
CA LEU A 56 -6.57 3.90 -4.30
C LEU A 56 -7.91 4.11 -4.98
N SER A 57 -8.02 5.10 -5.88
CA SER A 57 -9.22 5.34 -6.68
C SER A 57 -9.63 4.11 -7.48
N SER A 58 -8.68 3.38 -8.07
CA SER A 58 -8.97 2.15 -8.83
C SER A 58 -9.50 0.98 -7.98
N LEU A 59 -9.25 1.01 -6.66
CA LEU A 59 -9.65 -0.04 -5.72
C LEU A 59 -10.98 0.28 -4.99
N GLN A 60 -11.50 1.50 -5.17
CA GLN A 60 -12.81 1.87 -4.66
C GLN A 60 -13.89 1.12 -5.44
N THR A 61 -14.46 0.10 -4.82
CA THR A 61 -15.75 -0.44 -5.29
C THR A 61 -16.85 0.57 -4.98
N PRO A 62 -17.81 0.80 -5.90
CA PRO A 62 -18.98 1.57 -5.56
C PRO A 62 -19.68 0.91 -4.37
N LYS A 63 -19.93 1.68 -3.30
CA LYS A 63 -20.90 1.30 -2.29
C LYS A 63 -22.26 1.34 -2.97
N ILE A 64 -22.66 0.22 -3.58
CA ILE A 64 -24.08 0.01 -3.89
C ILE A 64 -24.74 -0.08 -2.51
N LYS A 65 -25.43 1.00 -2.12
CA LYS A 65 -26.40 0.96 -1.04
C LYS A 65 -27.48 -0.02 -1.50
N SER A 66 -27.47 -1.23 -0.93
CA SER A 66 -28.70 -2.01 -0.87
C SER A 66 -29.52 -1.41 0.25
N ASP A 67 -30.57 -0.67 -0.12
CA ASP A 67 -31.73 -0.41 0.74
C ASP A 67 -32.42 -1.75 1.09
#